data_AF-A0A956D6U1-F1
#
_entry.id   AF-A0A956D6U1-F1
#
_cell.length_a   1.000
_cell.length_b   1.000
_cell.length_c   1.000
_cell.angle_alpha   90.00
_cell.angle_beta   90.00
_cell.angle_gamma   90.00
#
_symmetry.space_group_name_H-M   'P 1'
#
loop_
_entity.id
_entity.type
_entity.pdbx_description
1 polymer ?
#
loop_
_entity_poly.entity_id
_entity_poly.type
_entity_poly.pdbx_seq_one_letter_code
_entity_poly.pdbx_strand_id
1 'polypeptide(L)'
;VAKDGALLAVGTRGGIARGVPGAVVVSSLGERGLRAAAGTPDDAIVVGDEGAAYRVRGTNHEALTGCGEGKLRGAWRDASGKTWIVGDEGRVFSVAPDTTACTLEREGGLALYSVGPAPEGGVLAVGERGTAWLRAEDGTWSAADLDTDLDLHGIFATDRDVVVVGVGGLVLRHARL
;
A
#
# COMPACT_ATOMS: atom_id res chain seq x y z
N VAL A 1 -9.64 8.17 -4.00
CA VAL A 1 -10.63 9.17 -4.43
C VAL A 1 -11.00 10.00 -3.22
N ALA A 2 -11.00 11.33 -3.34
CA ALA A 2 -11.42 12.26 -2.30
C ALA A 2 -12.93 12.48 -2.32
N LYS A 3 -13.48 13.11 -1.27
CA LYS A 3 -14.92 13.32 -1.10
C LYS A 3 -15.55 14.18 -2.19
N ASP A 4 -14.78 15.06 -2.81
CA ASP A 4 -15.14 15.91 -3.93
C ASP A 4 -15.09 15.20 -5.30
N GLY A 5 -14.75 13.89 -5.31
CA GLY A 5 -14.63 13.10 -6.52
C GLY A 5 -13.24 13.18 -7.18
N ALA A 6 -12.30 13.93 -6.60
CA ALA A 6 -10.93 13.97 -7.12
C ALA A 6 -10.24 12.61 -6.96
N LEU A 7 -9.46 12.22 -7.94
CA LEU A 7 -8.70 10.98 -7.96
C LEU A 7 -7.22 11.25 -8.23
N LEU A 8 -6.41 10.34 -7.73
CA LEU A 8 -5.02 10.19 -8.08
C LEU A 8 -4.82 8.74 -8.50
N ALA A 9 -4.31 8.54 -9.70
CA ALA A 9 -3.98 7.24 -10.25
C ALA A 9 -2.53 7.25 -10.72
N VAL A 10 -1.90 6.08 -10.67
CA VAL A 10 -0.48 5.92 -10.98
C VAL A 10 -0.29 4.74 -11.91
N GLY A 11 0.79 4.73 -12.69
CA GLY A 11 0.99 3.67 -13.67
C GLY A 11 2.41 3.57 -14.23
N THR A 12 2.51 2.93 -15.39
CA THR A 12 3.78 2.70 -16.09
C THR A 12 4.48 4.01 -16.47
N ARG A 13 5.81 3.97 -16.60
CA ARG A 13 6.64 5.13 -17.02
C ARG A 13 6.43 6.37 -16.13
N GLY A 14 6.38 6.17 -14.81
CA GLY A 14 6.18 7.24 -13.84
C GLY A 14 4.83 7.95 -13.89
N GLY A 15 3.89 7.47 -14.72
CA GLY A 15 2.65 8.18 -14.99
C GLY A 15 1.83 8.43 -13.72
N ILE A 16 1.42 9.68 -13.53
CA ILE A 16 0.50 10.12 -12.49
C ILE A 16 -0.65 10.88 -13.14
N ALA A 17 -1.89 10.49 -12.82
CA ALA A 17 -3.10 11.15 -13.30
C ALA A 17 -3.85 11.77 -12.11
N ARG A 18 -4.25 13.03 -12.23
CA ARG A 18 -4.94 13.81 -11.18
C ARG A 18 -6.16 14.52 -11.76
N GLY A 19 -7.25 14.58 -11.03
CA GLY A 19 -8.45 15.32 -11.43
C GLY A 19 -9.72 14.58 -11.10
N VAL A 20 -10.80 14.84 -11.82
CA VAL A 20 -12.07 14.10 -11.69
C VAL A 20 -12.25 13.16 -12.87
N PRO A 21 -13.10 12.12 -12.77
CA PRO A 21 -13.40 11.26 -13.91
C PRO A 21 -13.81 12.09 -15.15
N GLY A 22 -13.15 11.84 -16.29
CA GLY A 22 -13.38 12.56 -17.55
C GLY A 22 -12.60 13.87 -17.72
N ALA A 23 -11.94 14.38 -16.67
CA ALA A 23 -11.11 15.59 -16.73
C ALA A 23 -9.83 15.41 -15.91
N VAL A 24 -9.04 14.40 -16.28
CA VAL A 24 -7.75 14.10 -15.63
C VAL A 24 -6.59 14.77 -16.37
N VAL A 25 -5.66 15.33 -15.60
CA VAL A 25 -4.36 15.81 -16.07
C VAL A 25 -3.33 14.73 -15.77
N VAL A 26 -2.54 14.36 -16.77
CA VAL A 26 -1.48 13.36 -16.65
C VAL A 26 -0.12 14.06 -16.65
N SER A 27 0.73 13.71 -15.71
CA SER A 27 2.15 14.07 -15.68
C SER A 27 2.99 12.83 -15.35
N SER A 28 4.29 13.01 -15.14
CA SER A 28 5.19 11.91 -14.79
C SER A 28 6.09 12.25 -13.59
N LEU A 29 6.32 11.24 -12.74
CA LEU A 29 7.29 11.23 -11.64
C LEU A 29 8.50 10.36 -12.02
N GLY A 30 9.21 10.76 -13.07
CA GLY A 30 10.35 10.02 -13.62
C GLY A 30 9.96 8.89 -14.59
N GLU A 31 10.84 7.91 -14.78
CA GLU A 31 10.63 6.84 -15.78
C GLU A 31 10.21 5.49 -15.16
N ARG A 32 10.37 5.33 -13.84
CA ARG A 32 10.06 4.07 -13.15
C ARG A 32 8.55 3.84 -13.04
N GLY A 33 8.10 2.60 -13.26
CA GLY A 33 6.68 2.28 -13.16
C GLY A 33 6.17 2.40 -11.73
N LEU A 34 5.05 3.09 -11.55
CA LEU A 34 4.38 3.22 -10.26
C LEU A 34 3.30 2.13 -10.14
N ARG A 35 3.07 1.65 -8.91
CA ARG A 35 2.28 0.44 -8.62
C ARG A 35 1.16 0.69 -7.64
N ALA A 36 1.38 1.52 -6.63
CA ALA A 36 0.40 1.81 -5.60
C ALA A 36 0.44 3.28 -5.19
N ALA A 37 -0.70 3.77 -4.72
CA ALA A 37 -0.83 5.08 -4.10
C ALA A 37 -1.68 4.97 -2.82
N ALA A 38 -1.25 5.65 -1.77
CA ALA A 38 -1.93 5.68 -0.47
C ALA A 38 -2.09 7.11 0.02
N GLY A 39 -3.31 7.49 0.40
CA GLY A 39 -3.66 8.84 0.86
C GLY A 39 -4.74 9.49 0.01
N THR A 40 -4.70 10.83 -0.04
CA THR A 40 -5.62 11.66 -0.82
C THR A 40 -4.93 12.14 -2.10
N PRO A 41 -5.68 12.66 -3.10
CA PRO A 41 -5.05 13.26 -4.27
C PRO A 41 -4.06 14.39 -3.93
N ASP A 42 -4.30 15.13 -2.84
CA ASP A 42 -3.44 16.27 -2.45
C ASP A 42 -2.31 15.92 -1.48
N ASP A 43 -2.37 14.78 -0.80
CA ASP A 43 -1.25 14.21 -0.04
C ASP A 43 -1.29 12.68 -0.19
N ALA A 44 -0.39 12.15 -1.01
CA ALA A 44 -0.25 10.73 -1.25
C ALA A 44 1.20 10.26 -1.07
N ILE A 45 1.37 9.02 -0.66
CA ILE A 45 2.59 8.27 -0.93
C ILE A 45 2.33 7.41 -2.16
N VAL A 46 3.28 7.42 -3.08
CA VAL A 46 3.26 6.63 -4.31
C VAL A 46 4.50 5.76 -4.38
N VAL A 47 4.33 4.49 -4.69
CA VAL A 47 5.41 3.49 -4.70
C VAL A 47 5.42 2.68 -5.98
N GLY A 48 6.58 2.13 -6.35
CA GLY A 48 6.75 1.46 -7.63
C GLY A 48 8.01 0.61 -7.78
N ASP A 49 8.40 0.40 -9.04
CA ASP A 49 9.54 -0.43 -9.44
C ASP A 49 10.87 0.13 -8.94
N GLU A 50 11.84 -0.75 -8.70
CA GLU A 50 13.23 -0.40 -8.34
C GLU A 50 13.31 0.60 -7.16
N GLY A 51 12.51 0.38 -6.11
CA GLY A 51 12.47 1.25 -4.93
C GLY A 51 11.89 2.65 -5.18
N ALA A 52 11.21 2.89 -6.30
CA ALA A 52 10.54 4.16 -6.56
C ALA A 52 9.53 4.45 -5.45
N ALA A 53 9.75 5.52 -4.68
CA ALA A 53 8.91 5.90 -3.56
C ALA A 53 8.91 7.42 -3.43
N TYR A 54 7.73 8.03 -3.44
CA TYR A 54 7.58 9.48 -3.42
C TYR A 54 6.41 9.89 -2.51
N ARG A 55 6.58 11.01 -1.79
CA ARG A 55 5.48 11.74 -1.20
C ARG A 55 5.07 12.85 -2.17
N VAL A 56 3.80 12.86 -2.56
CA VAL A 56 3.25 13.81 -3.53
C VAL A 56 2.26 14.72 -2.81
N ARG A 57 2.51 16.04 -2.86
CA ARG A 57 1.67 17.07 -2.24
C ARG A 57 1.27 18.14 -3.25
N GLY A 58 -0.01 18.19 -3.60
CA GLY A 58 -0.47 18.99 -4.74
C GLY A 58 0.32 18.65 -6.01
N THR A 59 0.95 19.63 -6.66
CA THR A 59 1.80 19.41 -7.84
C THR A 59 3.26 19.06 -7.50
N ASN A 60 3.64 19.13 -6.24
CA ASN A 60 5.02 18.87 -5.79
C ASN A 60 5.20 17.41 -5.40
N HIS A 61 6.45 16.94 -5.48
CA HIS A 61 6.82 15.61 -4.99
C HIS A 61 8.20 15.62 -4.36
N GLU A 62 8.41 14.73 -3.40
CA GLU A 62 9.67 14.51 -2.72
C GLU A 62 9.94 13.00 -2.68
N ALA A 63 11.19 12.60 -2.94
CA ALA A 63 11.56 11.18 -2.85
C ALA A 63 11.58 10.72 -1.39
N LEU A 64 11.05 9.54 -1.14
CA LEU A 64 11.22 8.85 0.14
C LEU A 64 12.61 8.21 0.19
N THR A 65 13.21 8.14 1.37
CA THR A 65 14.54 7.54 1.59
C THR A 65 14.43 6.28 2.45
N GLY A 66 15.25 5.26 2.15
CA GLY A 66 15.34 4.04 2.97
C GLY A 66 14.22 3.01 2.77
N CYS A 67 13.43 3.09 1.69
CA CYS A 67 12.33 2.15 1.43
C CYS A 67 12.74 0.87 0.69
N GLY A 68 14.05 0.57 0.66
CA GLY A 68 14.62 -0.53 -0.11
C GLY A 68 14.78 -0.21 -1.61
N GLU A 69 15.44 -1.13 -2.32
CA GLU A 69 15.73 -1.03 -3.76
C GLU A 69 14.85 -1.97 -4.60
N GLY A 70 14.15 -2.90 -3.96
CA GLY A 70 13.23 -3.83 -4.60
C GLY A 70 11.95 -3.17 -5.12
N LYS A 71 11.17 -3.91 -5.91
CA LYS A 71 9.88 -3.45 -6.40
C LYS A 71 8.85 -3.37 -5.26
N LEU A 72 8.29 -2.18 -5.08
CA LEU A 72 7.23 -1.90 -4.12
C LEU A 72 5.87 -2.07 -4.82
N ARG A 73 4.93 -2.75 -4.16
CA ARG A 73 3.67 -3.23 -4.76
C ARG A 73 2.43 -2.68 -4.11
N GLY A 74 2.45 -2.59 -2.78
CA GLY A 74 1.31 -2.15 -1.99
C GLY A 74 1.69 -0.99 -1.11
N ALA A 75 0.75 -0.05 -0.94
CA ALA A 75 0.83 0.97 0.07
C ALA A 75 -0.56 1.21 0.67
N TRP A 76 -0.62 1.46 1.97
CA TRP A 76 -1.85 1.82 2.66
C TRP A 76 -1.58 2.83 3.76
N ARG A 77 -2.49 3.80 3.91
CA ARG A 77 -2.39 4.88 4.88
C ARG A 77 -3.56 4.80 5.85
N ASP A 78 -3.27 4.85 7.14
CA ASP A 78 -4.29 4.88 8.17
C ASP A 78 -4.86 6.29 8.40
N ALA A 79 -5.80 6.40 9.34
CA ALA A 79 -6.42 7.66 9.71
C ALA A 79 -5.45 8.64 10.42
N SER A 80 -4.34 8.15 10.98
CA SER A 80 -3.29 9.00 11.59
C SER A 80 -2.39 9.64 10.53
N GLY A 81 -2.43 9.15 9.29
CA GLY A 81 -1.56 9.57 8.19
C GLY A 81 -0.29 8.73 8.09
N LYS A 82 -0.08 7.75 8.98
CA LYS A 82 1.02 6.79 8.86
C LYS A 82 0.75 5.87 7.69
N THR A 83 1.76 5.63 6.88
CA THR A 83 1.66 4.80 5.66
C THR A 83 2.55 3.58 5.80
N TRP A 84 2.03 2.41 5.43
CA TRP A 84 2.80 1.17 5.29
C TRP A 84 3.00 0.83 3.82
N ILE A 85 4.15 0.23 3.52
CA ILE A 85 4.61 -0.08 2.17
C ILE A 85 5.15 -1.51 2.15
N VAL A 86 4.80 -2.28 1.12
CA VAL A 86 5.21 -3.67 0.93
C VAL A 86 5.63 -3.95 -0.51
N GLY A 87 6.41 -5.01 -0.73
CA GLY A 87 6.94 -5.35 -2.05
C GLY A 87 7.53 -6.76 -2.18
N ASP A 88 8.30 -6.95 -3.25
CA ASP A 88 8.83 -8.26 -3.68
C ASP A 88 9.79 -8.90 -2.69
N GLU A 89 10.44 -8.13 -1.83
CA GLU A 89 11.39 -8.64 -0.86
C GLU A 89 10.72 -9.08 0.46
N GLY A 90 9.38 -8.99 0.55
CA GLY A 90 8.62 -9.36 1.75
C GLY A 90 8.82 -8.44 2.95
N ARG A 91 9.59 -7.35 2.80
CA ARG A 91 9.79 -6.32 3.83
C ARG A 91 8.53 -5.49 4.02
N VAL A 92 8.33 -4.99 5.24
CA VAL A 92 7.32 -3.98 5.53
C VAL A 92 8.03 -2.72 6.02
N PHE A 93 7.78 -1.61 5.32
CA PHE A 93 8.22 -0.29 5.74
C PHE A 93 7.05 0.54 6.24
N SER A 94 7.31 1.50 7.13
CA SER A 94 6.37 2.55 7.47
C SER A 94 6.95 3.95 7.29
N VAL A 95 6.09 4.92 7.03
CA VAL A 95 6.42 6.34 6.87
C VAL A 95 5.46 7.14 7.72
N ALA A 96 6.00 7.96 8.64
CA ALA A 96 5.19 8.85 9.46
C ALA A 96 4.61 10.04 8.63
N PRO A 97 3.57 10.73 9.10
CA PRO A 97 2.90 11.80 8.32
C PRO A 97 3.83 12.93 7.87
N ASP A 98 4.81 13.30 8.70
CA ASP A 98 5.62 14.51 8.52
C ASP A 98 7.07 14.25 8.14
N THR A 99 7.37 13.04 7.67
CA THR A 99 8.73 12.63 7.25
C THR A 99 8.76 12.07 5.84
N THR A 100 9.94 12.02 5.25
CA THR A 100 10.22 11.26 4.02
C THR A 100 11.12 10.05 4.24
N ALA A 101 11.47 9.74 5.49
CA ALA A 101 12.22 8.54 5.83
C ALA A 101 11.29 7.33 6.03
N CYS A 102 11.63 6.22 5.37
CA CYS A 102 11.06 4.90 5.65
C CYS A 102 11.73 4.27 6.88
N THR A 103 10.91 3.69 7.74
CA THR A 103 11.32 2.85 8.86
C THR A 103 11.03 1.39 8.50
N LEU A 104 12.03 0.53 8.56
CA LEU A 104 11.83 -0.92 8.41
C LEU A 104 11.11 -1.45 9.67
N GLU A 105 9.91 -2.00 9.50
CA GLU A 105 9.15 -2.62 10.60
C GLU A 105 9.23 -4.14 10.59
N ARG A 106 9.43 -4.75 9.43
CA ARG A 106 9.56 -6.20 9.27
C ARG A 106 10.61 -6.54 8.23
N GLU A 107 11.50 -7.45 8.58
CA GLU A 107 12.49 -8.03 7.66
C GLU A 107 11.84 -8.84 6.53
N GLY A 108 12.65 -9.31 5.58
CA GLY A 108 12.17 -9.91 4.33
C GLY A 108 11.42 -11.25 4.45
N GLY A 109 11.20 -11.88 3.30
CA GLY A 109 10.50 -13.16 3.18
C GLY A 109 9.94 -13.33 1.77
N LEU A 110 8.85 -14.09 1.67
CA LEU A 110 8.05 -14.17 0.44
C LEU A 110 7.43 -12.81 0.11
N ALA A 111 7.13 -12.60 -1.18
CA ALA A 111 6.67 -11.31 -1.64
C ALA A 111 5.34 -10.91 -0.98
N LEU A 112 5.20 -9.62 -0.63
CA LEU A 112 3.98 -9.03 -0.11
C LEU A 112 3.36 -8.13 -1.18
N TYR A 113 2.11 -8.39 -1.53
CA TYR A 113 1.42 -7.75 -2.66
C TYR A 113 0.47 -6.65 -2.21
N SER A 114 -0.11 -6.78 -1.01
CA SER A 114 -1.05 -5.81 -0.48
C SER A 114 -0.84 -5.59 1.01
N VAL A 115 -1.19 -4.39 1.47
CA VAL A 115 -1.20 -4.00 2.87
C VAL A 115 -2.46 -3.17 3.12
N GLY A 116 -3.08 -3.34 4.27
CA GLY A 116 -4.39 -2.75 4.57
C GLY A 116 -4.78 -2.90 6.04
N PRO A 117 -6.01 -2.49 6.39
CA PRO A 117 -6.51 -2.64 7.75
C PRO A 117 -6.73 -4.12 8.11
N ALA A 118 -6.43 -4.49 9.34
CA ALA A 118 -6.78 -5.80 9.89
C ALA A 118 -8.19 -5.80 10.52
N PRO A 119 -8.86 -6.97 10.63
CA PRO A 119 -10.25 -7.03 11.12
C PRO A 119 -10.43 -6.56 12.57
N GLU A 120 -9.46 -6.85 13.44
CA GLU A 120 -9.51 -6.53 14.88
C GLU A 120 -8.79 -5.21 15.22
N GLY A 121 -8.50 -4.38 14.20
CA GLY A 121 -7.60 -3.24 14.33
C GLY A 121 -6.15 -3.60 14.02
N GLY A 122 -5.33 -2.58 13.74
CA GLY A 122 -3.96 -2.76 13.27
C GLY A 122 -3.85 -2.91 11.75
N VAL A 123 -2.80 -3.60 11.30
CA VAL A 123 -2.40 -3.67 9.88
C VAL A 123 -2.23 -5.11 9.45
N LEU A 124 -2.78 -5.47 8.30
CA LEU A 124 -2.61 -6.75 7.65
C LEU A 124 -1.78 -6.55 6.38
N ALA A 125 -0.74 -7.36 6.19
CA ALA A 125 -0.01 -7.48 4.93
C ALA A 125 -0.16 -8.90 4.39
N VAL A 126 -0.45 -9.04 3.10
CA VAL A 126 -0.66 -10.33 2.44
C VAL A 126 0.11 -10.44 1.12
N GLY A 127 0.41 -11.65 0.69
CA GLY A 127 1.08 -11.85 -0.59
C GLY A 127 1.19 -13.30 -1.04
N GLU A 128 2.40 -13.64 -1.48
CA GLU A 128 2.75 -14.89 -2.13
C GLU A 128 2.45 -16.11 -1.25
N ARG A 129 1.84 -17.14 -1.85
CA ARG A 129 1.57 -18.44 -1.24
C ARG A 129 0.82 -18.34 0.10
N GLY A 130 -0.21 -17.49 0.15
CA GLY A 130 -1.00 -17.30 1.37
C GLY A 130 -0.30 -16.54 2.49
N THR A 131 0.93 -16.06 2.28
CA THR A 131 1.71 -15.35 3.31
C THR A 131 0.91 -14.18 3.86
N ALA A 132 0.70 -14.15 5.18
CA ALA A 132 0.03 -13.06 5.86
C ALA A 132 0.76 -12.66 7.15
N TRP A 133 0.80 -11.36 7.42
CA TRP A 133 1.41 -10.78 8.61
C TRP A 133 0.46 -9.77 9.23
N LEU A 134 0.25 -9.91 10.53
CA LEU A 134 -0.57 -9.01 11.34
C LEU A 134 0.34 -8.13 12.19
N ARG A 135 0.07 -6.83 12.17
CA ARG A 135 0.67 -5.86 13.07
C ARG A 135 -0.29 -5.53 14.21
N ALA A 136 0.09 -5.88 15.43
CA ALA A 136 -0.65 -5.52 16.63
C ALA A 136 -0.52 -4.02 16.97
N GLU A 137 -1.33 -3.54 17.91
CA GLU A 137 -1.32 -2.14 18.36
C GLU A 137 0.02 -1.72 18.97
N ASP A 138 0.70 -2.64 19.67
CA ASP A 138 2.03 -2.43 20.24
C ASP A 138 3.15 -2.33 19.18
N GLY A 139 2.80 -2.60 17.92
CA GLY A 139 3.69 -2.51 16.77
C GLY A 139 4.47 -3.77 16.43
N THR A 140 4.22 -4.86 17.15
CA THR A 140 4.80 -6.17 16.81
C THR A 140 4.13 -6.77 15.58
N TRP A 141 4.93 -7.45 14.76
CA TRP A 141 4.47 -8.20 13.60
C TRP A 141 4.50 -9.70 13.89
N SER A 142 3.41 -10.40 13.61
CA SER A 142 3.30 -11.86 13.73
C SER A 142 2.73 -12.47 12.44
N ALA A 143 3.08 -13.73 12.18
CA ALA A 143 2.48 -14.46 11.07
C ALA A 143 1.00 -14.72 11.37
N ALA A 144 0.16 -14.60 10.35
CA ALA A 144 -1.24 -14.97 10.40
C ALA A 144 -1.50 -16.12 9.43
N ASP A 145 -2.34 -17.07 9.82
CA ASP A 145 -2.83 -18.12 8.93
C ASP A 145 -4.20 -17.70 8.39
N LEU A 146 -4.37 -17.79 7.07
CA LEU A 146 -5.61 -17.46 6.36
C LEU A 146 -6.23 -18.69 5.68
N ASP A 147 -5.79 -19.90 6.07
CA ASP A 147 -6.27 -21.20 5.59
C ASP A 147 -6.19 -21.35 4.05
N THR A 148 -5.12 -20.81 3.44
CA THR A 148 -4.92 -20.86 2.00
C THR A 148 -3.44 -20.77 1.64
N ASP A 149 -3.03 -21.48 0.59
CA ASP A 149 -1.70 -21.37 -0.03
C ASP A 149 -1.74 -20.58 -1.35
N LEU A 150 -2.87 -19.95 -1.67
CA LEU A 150 -3.02 -19.15 -2.89
C LEU A 150 -2.47 -17.74 -2.69
N ASP A 151 -1.91 -17.16 -3.76
CA ASP A 151 -1.45 -15.77 -3.75
C ASP A 151 -2.60 -14.80 -3.44
N LEU A 152 -2.34 -13.88 -2.52
CA LEU A 152 -3.29 -12.87 -2.04
C LEU A 152 -2.87 -11.49 -2.57
N HIS A 153 -3.74 -10.82 -3.32
CA HIS A 153 -3.38 -9.64 -4.11
C HIS A 153 -4.03 -8.34 -3.62
N GLY A 154 -5.06 -8.40 -2.79
CA GLY A 154 -5.76 -7.20 -2.37
C GLY A 154 -6.38 -7.33 -1.00
N ILE A 155 -6.36 -6.23 -0.26
CA ILE A 155 -7.10 -6.04 0.98
C ILE A 155 -7.98 -4.81 0.79
N PHE A 156 -9.26 -4.92 1.12
CA PHE A 156 -10.12 -3.76 1.27
C PHE A 156 -11.01 -3.91 2.50
N ALA A 157 -11.40 -2.78 3.07
CA ALA A 157 -12.33 -2.76 4.20
C ALA A 157 -13.59 -1.97 3.85
N THR A 158 -14.68 -2.43 4.45
CA THR A 158 -15.93 -1.69 4.60
C THR A 158 -16.09 -1.33 6.07
N ASP A 159 -17.22 -0.71 6.42
CA ASP A 159 -17.59 -0.48 7.82
C ASP A 159 -17.84 -1.78 8.59
N ARG A 160 -18.10 -2.90 7.89
CA ARG A 160 -18.46 -4.18 8.50
C ARG A 160 -17.41 -5.26 8.36
N ASP A 161 -16.59 -5.20 7.32
CA ASP A 161 -15.77 -6.33 6.92
C ASP A 161 -14.39 -5.89 6.43
N VAL A 162 -13.39 -6.72 6.70
CA VAL A 162 -12.16 -6.76 5.93
C VAL A 162 -12.26 -7.93 4.95
N VAL A 163 -11.92 -7.66 3.70
CA VAL A 163 -11.96 -8.64 2.62
C VAL A 163 -10.57 -8.76 2.01
N VAL A 164 -10.10 -9.99 1.88
CA VAL A 164 -8.86 -10.34 1.20
C VAL A 164 -9.20 -11.08 -0.08
N VAL A 165 -8.61 -10.67 -1.20
CA VAL A 165 -8.82 -11.29 -2.51
C VAL A 165 -7.53 -11.91 -3.02
N GLY A 166 -7.64 -13.04 -3.69
CA GLY A 166 -6.51 -13.79 -4.21
C GLY A 166 -6.72 -14.35 -5.61
N VAL A 167 -5.75 -15.13 -6.08
CA VAL A 167 -5.81 -15.81 -7.39
C VAL A 167 -7.00 -16.76 -7.48
N GLY A 168 -7.45 -17.02 -8.72
CA GLY A 168 -8.56 -17.94 -8.97
C GLY A 168 -9.92 -17.44 -8.48
N GLY A 169 -10.04 -16.16 -8.11
CA GLY A 169 -11.28 -15.60 -7.57
C GLY A 169 -11.50 -15.88 -6.08
N LEU A 170 -10.44 -16.26 -5.34
CA LEU A 170 -10.52 -16.41 -3.89
C LEU A 170 -10.98 -15.10 -3.23
N VAL A 171 -11.97 -15.20 -2.35
CA VAL A 171 -12.44 -14.10 -1.52
C VAL A 171 -12.57 -14.61 -0.08
N LEU A 172 -11.75 -14.08 0.81
CA LEU A 172 -11.83 -14.29 2.25
C LEU A 172 -12.47 -13.05 2.88
N ARG A 173 -13.38 -13.25 3.84
CA ARG A 173 -14.11 -12.17 4.50
C ARG A 173 -14.11 -12.38 6.00
N HIS A 174 -13.78 -11.34 6.73
CA HIS A 174 -13.83 -11.33 8.20
C HIS A 174 -14.58 -10.08 8.68
N ALA A 175 -15.46 -10.25 9.67
CA ALA A 175 -16.16 -9.13 10.28
C ALA A 175 -15.18 -8.23 11.05
N ARG A 176 -15.43 -6.93 11.07
CA ARG A 176 -14.70 -5.99 11.93
C ARG A 176 -15.32 -6.02 13.32
N LEU A 177 -14.47 -6.05 14.35
CA LEU A 177 -14.89 -5.93 15.75
C LEU A 177 -15.11 -4.47 16.14
#